data_AF-A0A818Y789-F1
#
_entry.id   AF-A0A818Y789-F1
#
_cell.length_a   1.000
_cell.length_b   1.000
_cell.length_c   1.000
_cell.angle_alpha   90.00
_cell.angle_beta   90.00
_cell.angle_gamma   90.00
#
_symmetry.space_group_name_H-M   'P 1'
#
loop_
_entity.id
_entity.type
_entity.pdbx_description
1 polymer ?
#
loop_
_entity_poly.entity_id
_entity_poly.type
_entity_poly.pdbx_seq_one_letter_code
_entity_poly.pdbx_strand_id
1 'polypeptide(L)'
;MTPTTTAATASITSNTCTSGWTGVTVLYHCTSCPTIHPYVYHSYTYVAITTLTRISFSFREDNGCFAIDSVSVRSTAAPTVELISNNDFETGSFSSWTYCNPNGASAAGEVYHSLLCVSYTLTPKSGSYFYYDGAVGNNDYLSQKFTTVIGQSYNVSFWLFNDAGGGTSSADILLSV
;
A
#
# COMPACT_ATOMS: atom_id res chain seq x y z
N MET A 1 -14.91 -24.40 15.65
CA MET A 1 -14.02 -23.32 16.11
C MET A 1 -13.72 -22.46 14.90
N THR A 2 -14.42 -21.33 14.78
CA THR A 2 -14.10 -20.29 13.78
C THR A 2 -12.75 -19.70 14.18
N PRO A 3 -11.73 -19.69 13.31
CA PRO A 3 -10.52 -18.94 13.61
C PRO A 3 -10.88 -17.47 13.53
N THR A 4 -11.09 -16.84 14.69
CA THR A 4 -11.15 -15.39 14.79
C THR A 4 -9.71 -14.90 14.65
N THR A 5 -9.26 -14.64 13.43
CA THR A 5 -7.99 -13.95 13.19
C THR A 5 -8.19 -12.50 13.60
N THR A 6 -7.62 -12.13 14.75
CA THR A 6 -7.57 -10.74 15.20
C THR A 6 -6.68 -9.97 14.21
N ALA A 7 -7.25 -8.98 13.53
CA ALA A 7 -6.51 -8.09 12.65
C ALA A 7 -5.41 -7.36 13.45
N ALA A 8 -4.25 -7.18 12.84
CA ALA A 8 -3.20 -6.37 13.43
C ALA A 8 -3.42 -4.90 13.06
N THR A 9 -3.69 -4.06 14.05
CA THR A 9 -3.74 -2.60 13.91
C THR A 9 -2.36 -2.01 14.20
N ALA A 10 -1.87 -1.09 13.35
CA ALA A 10 -0.58 -0.43 13.58
C ALA A 10 -0.65 0.63 14.69
N SER A 11 0.50 0.88 15.32
CA SER A 11 0.69 1.98 16.27
C SER A 11 0.89 3.30 15.52
N ILE A 12 0.06 4.30 15.84
CA ILE A 12 0.11 5.64 15.23
C ILE A 12 1.36 6.38 15.71
N THR A 13 2.24 6.77 14.79
CA THR A 13 3.25 7.81 15.04
C THR A 13 2.95 9.01 14.14
N SER A 14 2.66 10.17 14.75
CA SER A 14 2.34 11.37 13.99
C SER A 14 3.55 11.84 13.17
N ASN A 15 3.33 12.18 11.90
CA ASN A 15 4.25 12.92 11.01
C ASN A 15 5.47 12.18 10.42
N THR A 16 5.63 10.87 10.66
CA THR A 16 6.77 10.10 10.14
C THR A 16 6.60 9.66 8.68
N CYS A 17 5.36 9.37 8.24
CA CYS A 17 5.15 8.85 6.89
C CYS A 17 5.12 9.92 5.80
N THR A 18 4.58 11.12 6.06
CA THR A 18 4.42 12.20 5.05
C THR A 18 5.54 13.25 5.10
N SER A 19 6.37 13.27 6.14
CA SER A 19 7.51 14.18 6.18
C SER A 19 8.56 13.79 5.12
N GLY A 20 9.12 14.83 4.48
CA GLY A 20 10.16 14.67 3.46
C GLY A 20 9.70 13.95 2.20
N TRP A 21 8.46 14.14 1.73
CA TRP A 21 8.07 13.72 0.38
C TRP A 21 8.64 14.74 -0.61
N THR A 22 9.92 14.59 -0.95
CA THR A 22 10.55 15.36 -2.02
C THR A 22 10.86 14.46 -3.21
N GLY A 23 11.11 15.04 -4.40
CA GLY A 23 11.45 14.27 -5.60
C GLY A 23 10.44 13.15 -5.93
N VAL A 24 9.15 13.43 -5.82
CA VAL A 24 8.08 12.43 -5.94
C VAL A 24 7.94 11.93 -7.38
N THR A 25 7.98 10.62 -7.57
CA THR A 25 7.54 9.93 -8.78
C THR A 25 6.20 9.26 -8.51
N VAL A 26 5.17 9.65 -9.24
CA VAL A 26 3.83 9.06 -9.14
C VAL A 26 3.77 7.80 -10.01
N LEU A 27 3.49 6.66 -9.39
CA LEU A 27 3.29 5.39 -10.10
C LEU A 27 1.82 5.21 -10.45
N TYR A 28 0.94 5.42 -9.48
CA TYR A 28 -0.50 5.38 -9.65
C TYR A 28 -1.13 6.57 -8.95
N HIS A 29 -2.10 7.17 -9.61
CA HIS A 29 -2.87 8.27 -9.07
C HIS A 29 -4.31 8.13 -9.51
N CYS A 30 -5.20 8.34 -8.55
CA CYS A 30 -6.62 8.37 -8.79
C CYS A 30 -7.29 9.34 -7.81
N THR A 31 -8.17 10.18 -8.36
CA THR A 31 -9.13 10.99 -7.61
C THR A 31 -10.53 10.60 -8.08
N SER A 32 -11.45 10.40 -7.13
CA SER A 32 -12.80 9.89 -7.41
C SER A 32 -12.77 8.55 -8.16
N CYS A 33 -12.16 7.52 -7.56
CA CYS A 33 -11.89 6.21 -8.14
C CYS A 33 -13.18 5.44 -8.45
N PRO A 34 -13.69 5.47 -9.71
CA PRO A 34 -15.10 5.19 -9.95
C PRO A 34 -15.38 3.73 -10.31
N THR A 35 -14.34 2.89 -10.42
CA THR A 35 -14.47 1.54 -10.97
C THR A 35 -14.10 0.50 -9.93
N ILE A 36 -15.09 -0.32 -9.57
CA ILE A 36 -14.86 -1.58 -8.86
C ILE A 36 -13.98 -2.45 -9.73
N HIS A 37 -12.88 -2.95 -9.18
CA HIS A 37 -12.10 -3.97 -9.84
C HIS A 37 -11.51 -4.96 -8.83
N PRO A 38 -11.42 -6.26 -9.19
CA PRO A 38 -10.64 -7.21 -8.43
C PRO A 38 -9.16 -6.77 -8.43
N TYR A 39 -8.28 -7.55 -7.80
CA TYR A 39 -6.85 -7.29 -7.88
C TYR A 39 -6.36 -7.16 -9.33
N VAL A 40 -5.87 -5.97 -9.66
CA VAL A 40 -5.22 -5.64 -10.94
C VAL A 40 -3.73 -5.49 -10.70
N TYR A 41 -2.92 -6.07 -11.59
CA TYR A 41 -1.47 -5.97 -11.53
C TYR A 41 -1.00 -4.65 -12.14
N HIS A 42 -0.22 -3.89 -11.37
CA HIS A 42 0.43 -2.67 -11.80
C HIS A 42 1.95 -2.86 -11.80
N SER A 43 2.64 -2.34 -12.81
CA SER A 43 4.09 -2.43 -12.93
C SER A 43 4.67 -1.21 -13.63
N TYR A 44 5.78 -0.72 -13.09
CA TYR A 44 6.44 0.51 -13.52
C TYR A 44 7.96 0.33 -13.50
N THR A 45 8.66 1.14 -14.30
CA THR A 45 10.11 1.28 -14.22
C THR A 45 10.45 2.65 -13.63
N TYR A 46 11.32 2.66 -12.62
CA TYR A 46 11.80 3.87 -11.95
C TYR A 46 13.33 3.96 -12.07
N VAL A 47 13.86 5.13 -12.42
CA VAL A 47 15.30 5.42 -12.38
C VAL A 47 15.60 6.18 -11.10
N ALA A 48 16.43 5.60 -10.23
CA ALA A 48 16.70 6.18 -8.93
C ALA A 48 17.50 7.49 -9.03
N ILE A 49 17.04 8.52 -8.31
CA ILE A 49 17.73 9.82 -8.22
C ILE A 49 18.45 10.02 -6.87
N THR A 50 18.24 9.12 -5.91
CA THR A 50 18.92 9.09 -4.60
C THR A 50 19.38 7.67 -4.26
N THR A 51 20.11 7.53 -3.15
CA THR A 51 20.55 6.24 -2.61
C THR A 51 19.57 5.60 -1.63
N LEU A 52 18.49 6.31 -1.28
CA LEU A 52 17.44 5.84 -0.40
C LEU A 52 16.10 6.34 -0.95
N THR A 53 15.26 5.40 -1.36
CA THR A 53 13.93 5.69 -1.91
C THR A 53 12.89 5.12 -0.95
N ARG A 54 11.73 5.78 -0.88
CA ARG A 54 10.56 5.32 -0.13
C ARG A 54 9.43 5.00 -1.11
N ILE A 55 8.88 3.79 -1.03
CA ILE A 55 7.56 3.50 -1.62
C ILE A 55 6.49 3.88 -0.61
N SER A 56 5.46 4.58 -1.05
CA SER A 56 4.35 5.01 -0.21
C SER A 56 3.02 4.78 -0.92
N PHE A 57 2.04 4.42 -0.11
CA PHE A 57 0.64 4.27 -0.45
C PHE A 57 -0.15 5.27 0.39
N SER A 58 -1.12 5.93 -0.23
CA SER A 58 -2.04 6.84 0.42
C SER A 58 -3.44 6.51 -0.07
N PHE A 59 -4.33 6.15 0.85
CA PHE A 59 -5.68 5.71 0.51
C PHE A 59 -6.72 6.48 1.30
N ARG A 60 -7.82 6.79 0.62
CA ARG A 60 -9.09 7.20 1.20
C ARG A 60 -10.18 6.60 0.36
N GLU A 61 -11.16 5.97 0.98
CA GLU A 61 -12.33 5.43 0.32
C GLU A 61 -13.53 5.52 1.26
N ASP A 62 -14.28 6.61 1.15
CA ASP A 62 -15.47 6.82 1.96
C ASP A 62 -16.55 5.82 1.50
N ASN A 63 -16.89 4.84 2.37
CA ASN A 63 -17.88 3.78 2.12
C ASN A 63 -17.43 2.66 1.16
N GLY A 64 -16.12 2.43 1.04
CA GLY A 64 -15.56 1.25 0.36
C GLY A 64 -14.19 0.90 0.91
N CYS A 65 -13.36 0.29 0.06
CA CYS A 65 -11.97 0.01 0.41
C CYS A 65 -11.05 -0.14 -0.81
N PHE A 66 -9.76 0.03 -0.51
CA PHE A 66 -8.65 -0.50 -1.28
C PHE A 66 -8.03 -1.69 -0.58
N ALA A 67 -7.37 -2.54 -1.36
CA ALA A 67 -6.44 -3.50 -0.82
C ALA A 67 -5.22 -3.64 -1.71
N ILE A 68 -4.05 -3.87 -1.09
CA ILE A 68 -2.81 -4.17 -1.80
C ILE A 68 -2.20 -5.47 -1.31
N ASP A 69 -1.52 -6.13 -2.24
CA ASP A 69 -0.78 -7.36 -1.96
C ASP A 69 0.34 -7.54 -3.00
N SER A 70 1.31 -8.39 -2.66
CA SER A 70 2.48 -8.76 -3.45
C SER A 70 3.19 -7.53 -4.06
N VAL A 71 3.48 -6.53 -3.22
CA VAL A 71 4.32 -5.39 -3.62
C VAL A 71 5.72 -5.92 -3.97
N SER A 72 6.38 -5.36 -4.97
CA SER A 72 7.74 -5.77 -5.34
C SER A 72 8.53 -4.58 -5.82
N VAL A 73 9.80 -4.53 -5.41
CA VAL A 73 10.78 -3.54 -5.84
C VAL A 73 12.10 -4.26 -6.09
N ARG A 74 12.49 -4.36 -7.36
CA ARG A 74 13.73 -5.08 -7.75
C ARG A 74 14.56 -4.26 -8.71
N SER A 75 15.88 -4.30 -8.55
CA SER A 75 16.79 -3.71 -9.54
C SER A 75 16.67 -4.45 -10.88
N THR A 76 16.68 -3.74 -12.00
CA THR A 76 16.73 -4.37 -13.32
C THR A 76 18.03 -5.15 -13.55
N ALA A 77 19.11 -4.79 -12.83
CA ALA A 77 20.39 -5.50 -12.88
C ALA A 77 20.41 -6.77 -12.01
N ALA A 78 19.50 -6.88 -11.03
CA ALA A 78 19.37 -8.03 -10.12
C ALA A 78 17.89 -8.36 -9.88
N PRO A 79 17.16 -8.86 -10.90
CA PRO A 79 15.69 -8.98 -10.88
C PRO A 79 15.16 -10.09 -9.97
N THR A 80 16.03 -10.86 -9.33
CA THR A 80 15.68 -11.94 -8.39
C THR A 80 15.80 -11.51 -6.94
N VAL A 81 16.34 -10.32 -6.66
CA VAL A 81 16.52 -9.79 -5.30
C VAL A 81 15.42 -8.79 -5.00
N GLU A 82 14.62 -9.11 -3.98
CA GLU A 82 13.59 -8.22 -3.44
C GLU A 82 14.23 -7.19 -2.50
N LEU A 83 13.86 -5.91 -2.64
CA LEU A 83 14.46 -4.81 -1.88
C LEU A 83 13.59 -4.33 -0.72
N ILE A 84 12.35 -4.80 -0.64
CA ILE A 84 11.43 -4.55 0.48
C ILE A 84 11.10 -5.87 1.19
N SER A 85 10.85 -5.81 2.48
CA SER A 85 10.52 -6.98 3.31
C SER A 85 9.02 -7.03 3.64
N ASN A 86 8.50 -8.22 3.91
CA ASN A 86 7.09 -8.46 4.22
C ASN A 86 6.18 -7.84 3.15
N ASN A 87 6.56 -8.03 1.89
CA ASN A 87 6.01 -7.31 0.74
C ASN A 87 4.63 -7.85 0.30
N ASP A 88 4.25 -9.02 0.81
CA ASP A 88 2.97 -9.70 0.70
C ASP A 88 2.26 -9.83 2.07
N PHE A 89 2.74 -9.13 3.12
CA PHE A 89 2.11 -9.07 4.45
C PHE A 89 1.97 -10.40 5.21
N GLU A 90 2.66 -11.47 4.78
CA GLU A 90 2.52 -12.83 5.34
C GLU A 90 2.95 -12.99 6.80
N THR A 91 3.57 -11.95 7.38
CA THR A 91 3.79 -11.89 8.85
C THR A 91 2.49 -11.63 9.64
N GLY A 92 1.37 -11.36 8.96
CA GLY A 92 0.09 -11.00 9.58
C GLY A 92 0.12 -9.65 10.29
N SER A 93 1.08 -8.79 9.97
CA SER A 93 1.31 -7.52 10.65
C SER A 93 2.01 -6.51 9.73
N PHE A 94 2.12 -5.28 10.23
CA PHE A 94 2.91 -4.20 9.62
C PHE A 94 4.43 -4.35 9.79
N SER A 95 4.95 -5.54 10.09
CA SER A 95 6.39 -5.74 10.17
C SER A 95 7.10 -5.19 8.92
N SER A 96 8.16 -4.41 9.11
CA SER A 96 8.90 -3.68 8.04
C SER A 96 8.14 -2.54 7.33
N TRP A 97 6.86 -2.32 7.63
CA TRP A 97 6.07 -1.21 7.11
C TRP A 97 5.86 -0.14 8.18
N THR A 98 5.80 1.12 7.75
CA THR A 98 5.35 2.23 8.59
C THR A 98 3.95 2.63 8.14
N TYR A 99 2.96 2.35 8.97
CA TYR A 99 1.60 2.88 8.82
C TYR A 99 1.46 4.20 9.57
N CYS A 100 0.73 5.15 8.99
CA CYS A 100 0.43 6.43 9.62
C CYS A 100 -0.98 6.90 9.29
N ASN A 101 -1.61 7.52 10.28
CA ASN A 101 -2.87 8.24 10.14
C ASN A 101 -2.71 9.63 10.77
N PRO A 102 -2.04 10.57 10.09
CA PRO A 102 -1.68 11.86 10.67
C PRO A 102 -2.87 12.82 10.79
N ASN A 103 -3.92 12.61 9.98
CA ASN A 103 -5.08 13.50 9.89
C ASN A 103 -6.33 12.92 10.57
N GLY A 104 -6.20 11.80 11.27
CA GLY A 104 -7.29 11.19 12.04
C GLY A 104 -8.43 10.67 11.15
N ALA A 105 -8.11 10.03 10.04
CA ALA A 105 -9.08 9.24 9.28
C ALA A 105 -9.72 8.19 10.21
N SER A 106 -11.01 7.91 10.04
CA SER A 106 -11.64 6.74 10.66
C SER A 106 -11.47 5.51 9.75
N ALA A 107 -11.66 4.31 10.30
CA ALA A 107 -11.41 3.02 9.63
C ALA A 107 -9.94 2.86 9.19
N ALA A 108 -9.09 2.59 10.18
CA ALA A 108 -7.64 2.44 9.97
C ALA A 108 -7.29 1.32 8.99
N GLY A 109 -6.20 1.50 8.25
CA GLY A 109 -5.54 0.44 7.50
C GLY A 109 -5.09 -0.72 8.40
N GLU A 110 -5.31 -1.95 7.92
CA GLU A 110 -5.10 -3.19 8.68
C GLU A 110 -4.63 -4.34 7.79
N VAL A 111 -4.01 -5.36 8.40
CA VAL A 111 -3.61 -6.60 7.71
C VAL A 111 -4.60 -7.72 8.03
N TYR A 112 -5.17 -8.34 6.99
CA TYR A 112 -6.24 -9.33 7.11
C TYR A 112 -5.95 -10.62 6.36
N HIS A 113 -6.56 -11.71 6.84
CA HIS A 113 -6.62 -13.01 6.12
C HIS A 113 -7.85 -13.12 5.21
N SER A 114 -8.95 -12.50 5.60
CA SER A 114 -10.17 -12.36 4.80
C SER A 114 -11.08 -11.36 5.52
N LEU A 115 -11.81 -10.55 4.76
CA LEU A 115 -12.81 -9.64 5.30
C LEU A 115 -13.92 -9.36 4.28
N LEU A 116 -15.06 -8.89 4.75
CA LEU A 116 -16.12 -8.36 3.89
C LEU A 116 -15.94 -6.85 3.78
N CYS A 117 -15.50 -6.37 2.63
CA CYS A 117 -15.52 -4.96 2.31
C CYS A 117 -16.84 -4.65 1.62
N VAL A 118 -17.73 -3.98 2.34
CA VAL A 118 -19.12 -3.70 1.95
C VAL A 118 -19.82 -4.92 1.34
N SER A 119 -19.78 -5.12 0.02
CA SER A 119 -20.45 -6.22 -0.69
C SER A 119 -19.49 -7.26 -1.28
N TYR A 120 -18.17 -7.07 -1.14
CA TYR A 120 -17.15 -7.96 -1.69
C TYR A 120 -16.39 -8.68 -0.58
N THR A 121 -16.36 -10.02 -0.63
CA THR A 121 -15.47 -10.80 0.25
C THR A 121 -14.06 -10.74 -0.30
N LEU A 122 -13.20 -9.93 0.33
CA LEU A 122 -11.79 -9.87 0.00
C LEU A 122 -11.03 -11.04 0.61
N THR A 123 -10.12 -11.57 -0.20
CA THR A 123 -9.12 -12.56 0.16
C THR A 123 -7.76 -12.10 -0.35
N PRO A 124 -6.63 -12.57 0.20
CA PRO A 124 -5.30 -12.28 -0.30
C PRO A 124 -5.19 -12.59 -1.80
N LYS A 125 -4.40 -11.78 -2.51
CA LYS A 125 -4.05 -12.05 -3.91
C LYS A 125 -3.03 -13.18 -4.02
N SER A 126 -2.19 -13.31 -3.01
CA SER A 126 -1.23 -14.41 -2.79
C SER A 126 -1.14 -14.72 -1.31
N GLY A 127 -0.74 -15.94 -0.96
CA GLY A 127 -0.49 -16.29 0.43
C GLY A 127 -1.76 -16.24 1.30
N SER A 128 -1.60 -15.76 2.52
CA SER A 128 -2.57 -15.76 3.60
C SER A 128 -2.93 -14.37 4.10
N TYR A 129 -2.19 -13.32 3.77
CA TYR A 129 -2.48 -11.98 4.29
C TYR A 129 -2.41 -10.92 3.19
N PHE A 130 -3.09 -9.81 3.42
CA PHE A 130 -3.04 -8.64 2.55
C PHE A 130 -3.26 -7.37 3.38
N TYR A 131 -2.86 -6.22 2.84
CA TYR A 131 -3.21 -4.94 3.42
C TYR A 131 -4.54 -4.45 2.87
N TYR A 132 -5.39 -3.98 3.78
CA TYR A 132 -6.70 -3.41 3.52
C TYR A 132 -6.73 -1.98 4.05
N ASP A 133 -7.45 -1.10 3.36
CA ASP A 133 -7.68 0.27 3.81
C ASP A 133 -9.04 0.79 3.35
N GLY A 134 -9.87 1.19 4.32
CA GLY A 134 -11.18 1.81 4.10
C GLY A 134 -11.26 3.21 4.70
N ALA A 135 -10.13 3.93 4.78
CA ALA A 135 -10.03 5.21 5.46
C ALA A 135 -11.10 6.21 5.00
N VAL A 136 -11.80 6.80 5.97
CA VAL A 136 -12.91 7.74 5.74
C VAL A 136 -12.55 9.16 6.19
N GLY A 137 -12.91 10.14 5.37
CA GLY A 137 -12.80 11.57 5.64
C GLY A 137 -11.39 12.15 5.45
N ASN A 138 -10.35 11.34 5.62
CA ASN A 138 -8.94 11.68 5.39
C ASN A 138 -8.18 10.46 4.84
N ASN A 139 -6.94 10.67 4.42
CA ASN A 139 -6.07 9.60 3.94
C ASN A 139 -5.28 8.92 5.07
N ASP A 140 -5.20 7.60 4.97
CA ASP A 140 -4.21 6.78 5.65
C ASP A 140 -3.00 6.56 4.75
N TYR A 141 -1.85 6.27 5.37
CA TYR A 141 -0.57 6.12 4.69
C TYR A 141 0.14 4.84 5.11
N LEU A 142 0.75 4.16 4.14
CA LEU A 142 1.61 3.01 4.36
C LEU A 142 2.91 3.21 3.58
N SER A 143 4.07 2.96 4.19
CA SER A 143 5.35 3.17 3.52
C SER A 143 6.49 2.25 3.97
N GLN A 144 7.46 2.06 3.09
CA GLN A 144 8.71 1.37 3.38
C GLN A 144 9.87 2.02 2.61
N LYS A 145 11.05 2.08 3.23
CA LYS A 145 12.27 2.60 2.61
C LYS A 145 13.15 1.45 2.14
N PHE A 146 13.84 1.64 1.02
CA PHE A 146 14.80 0.69 0.46
C PHE A 146 15.98 1.43 -0.15
N THR A 147 17.15 0.79 -0.14
CA THR A 147 18.38 1.36 -0.70
C THR A 147 18.39 1.25 -2.21
N THR A 148 18.81 2.33 -2.86
CA THR A 148 18.94 2.44 -4.31
C THR A 148 20.34 2.89 -4.71
N VAL A 149 20.67 2.79 -5.99
CA VAL A 149 21.88 3.33 -6.60
C VAL A 149 21.44 4.36 -7.63
N ILE A 150 21.93 5.58 -7.49
CA ILE A 150 21.57 6.70 -8.39
C ILE A 150 21.87 6.30 -9.84
N GLY A 151 20.90 6.53 -10.73
CA GLY A 151 20.95 6.20 -12.15
C GLY A 151 20.60 4.75 -12.50
N GLN A 152 20.43 3.84 -11.52
CA GLN A 152 19.95 2.49 -11.79
C GLN A 152 18.43 2.45 -11.95
N SER A 153 17.97 1.53 -12.80
CA SER A 153 16.55 1.25 -13.01
C SER A 153 16.05 0.16 -12.06
N TYR A 154 14.81 0.33 -11.61
CA TYR A 154 14.09 -0.57 -10.72
C TYR A 154 12.73 -0.89 -11.31
N ASN A 155 12.33 -2.16 -11.29
CA ASN A 155 10.94 -2.55 -11.52
C ASN A 155 10.19 -2.46 -10.19
N VAL A 156 9.08 -1.73 -10.21
CA VAL A 156 8.17 -1.61 -9.08
C VAL A 156 6.81 -2.16 -9.50
N SER A 157 6.27 -3.10 -8.75
CA SER A 157 4.95 -3.65 -9.02
C SER A 157 4.15 -3.92 -7.75
N PHE A 158 2.84 -4.06 -7.91
CA PHE A 158 1.89 -4.36 -6.84
C PHE A 158 0.57 -4.84 -7.45
N TRP A 159 -0.22 -5.55 -6.66
CA TRP A 159 -1.62 -5.80 -6.97
C TRP A 159 -2.50 -4.83 -6.20
N LEU A 160 -3.47 -4.21 -6.87
CA LEU A 160 -4.41 -3.27 -6.28
C LEU A 160 -5.85 -3.75 -6.52
N PHE A 161 -6.62 -3.86 -5.45
CA PHE A 161 -8.06 -4.03 -5.47
C PHE A 161 -8.74 -2.69 -5.13
N ASN A 162 -9.91 -2.44 -5.72
CA ASN A 162 -10.76 -1.29 -5.40
C ASN A 162 -12.24 -1.68 -5.40
N ASP A 163 -12.96 -1.35 -4.34
CA ASP A 163 -14.42 -1.50 -4.27
C ASP A 163 -15.20 -0.22 -4.62
N ALA A 164 -14.51 0.89 -4.92
CA ALA A 164 -15.03 2.19 -5.36
C ALA A 164 -16.03 2.91 -4.44
N GLY A 165 -16.60 2.23 -3.44
CA GLY A 165 -17.27 2.75 -2.24
C GLY A 165 -18.50 3.64 -2.40
N GLY A 166 -18.76 4.18 -3.59
CA GLY A 166 -19.81 5.16 -3.87
C GLY A 166 -19.61 6.53 -3.22
N GLY A 167 -18.50 6.76 -2.51
CA GLY A 167 -18.20 8.02 -1.82
C GLY A 167 -16.97 8.75 -2.38
N THR A 168 -16.36 9.61 -1.55
CA THR A 168 -15.12 10.29 -1.94
C THR A 168 -13.95 9.32 -1.83
N SER A 169 -13.15 9.24 -2.89
CA SER A 169 -12.00 8.37 -2.90
C SER A 169 -10.76 8.98 -3.52
N SER A 170 -9.60 8.56 -3.01
CA SER A 170 -8.30 8.86 -3.57
C SER A 170 -7.32 7.74 -3.27
N ALA A 171 -6.46 7.46 -4.25
CA ALA A 171 -5.38 6.50 -4.13
C ALA A 171 -4.13 7.03 -4.82
N ASP A 172 -3.06 7.19 -4.05
CA ASP A 172 -1.74 7.56 -4.55
C ASP A 172 -0.73 6.47 -4.19
N ILE A 173 -0.05 5.94 -5.20
CA ILE A 173 1.15 5.10 -5.02
C ILE A 173 2.33 5.82 -5.65
N LEU A 174 3.36 6.04 -4.86
CA LEU A 174 4.48 6.87 -5.26
C LEU A 174 5.80 6.42 -4.67
N LEU A 175 6.86 6.89 -5.32
CA LEU A 175 8.22 6.85 -4.86
C LEU A 175 8.63 8.26 -4.46
N SER A 176 9.27 8.40 -3.30
CA SER A 176 9.80 9.69 -2.82
C SER A 176 11.19 9.52 -2.24
N VAL A 177 11.89 10.65 -2.14
CA VAL A 177 13.26 10.74 -1.65
C VAL A 177 13.39 11.79 -0.56
#